data_AF-A0AAN7JXJ0-F1
#
_entry.id   AF-A0AAN7JXJ0-F1
#
_cell.length_a   1.000
_cell.length_b   1.000
_cell.length_c   1.000
_cell.angle_alpha   90.00
_cell.angle_beta   90.00
_cell.angle_gamma   90.00
#
_symmetry.space_group_name_H-M   'P 1'
#
loop_
_entity.id
_entity.type
_entity.pdbx_description
1 polymer ?
#
loop_
_entity_poly.entity_id
_entity_poly.type
_entity_poly.pdbx_seq_one_letter_code
_entity_poly.pdbx_strand_id
1 'polypeptide(L)'
;MESLVVSVQALQPLILFFPMFILIYLAAYFVVFRDWTPKTRPEAASCMISFFHGTPSAVLAPIALFADQNLTFSSPNTVSKSLVLEFSIAYFLTDLLHYILFYPADLLFIAHHVVTLYVLVSCRYLVAHGSYAVLFLLILAEVTSACQNTWTLARARREDVPFAAKLYAFITPPFYALYTIVRGVVAPVFVFKMGAFYVSGQAADGKN
;
A
#
# COMPACT_ATOMS: atom_id res chain seq x y z
N MET A 1 -31.73 -1.02 12.10
CA MET A 1 -30.83 -1.56 13.14
C MET A 1 -29.80 -2.50 12.55
N GLU A 2 -30.19 -3.50 11.75
CA GLU A 2 -29.25 -4.38 11.03
C GLU A 2 -28.27 -3.63 10.11
N SER A 3 -28.73 -2.64 9.35
CA SER A 3 -27.85 -1.81 8.51
C SER A 3 -26.80 -1.02 9.31
N LEU A 4 -27.14 -0.60 10.53
CA LEU A 4 -26.22 0.12 11.43
C LEU A 4 -25.21 -0.84 12.05
N VAL A 5 -25.64 -2.05 12.43
CA VAL A 5 -24.77 -3.10 13.01
C VAL A 5 -23.77 -3.61 11.96
N VAL A 6 -24.21 -3.84 10.73
CA VAL A 6 -23.34 -4.21 9.60
C VAL A 6 -22.34 -3.08 9.29
N SER A 7 -22.76 -1.82 9.36
CA SER A 7 -21.85 -0.66 9.16
C SER A 7 -20.82 -0.51 10.28
N VAL A 8 -21.16 -0.82 11.53
CA VAL A 8 -20.24 -0.75 12.67
C VAL A 8 -19.20 -1.88 12.61
N GLN A 9 -19.62 -3.10 12.27
CA GLN A 9 -18.71 -4.23 12.06
C GLN A 9 -17.77 -4.01 10.86
N ALA A 10 -18.26 -3.35 9.81
CA ALA A 10 -17.47 -2.97 8.63
C ALA A 10 -16.47 -1.82 8.88
N LEU A 11 -16.61 -1.02 9.93
CA LEU A 11 -15.61 0.01 10.29
C LEU A 11 -14.62 -0.47 11.35
N GLN A 12 -14.92 -1.57 12.02
CA GLN A 12 -14.17 -2.03 13.19
C GLN A 12 -12.69 -2.31 12.90
N PRO A 13 -12.30 -2.91 11.76
CA PRO A 13 -10.87 -3.12 11.48
C PRO A 13 -10.13 -1.81 11.18
N LEU A 14 -10.74 -0.88 10.44
CA LEU A 14 -10.12 0.40 10.10
C LEU A 14 -9.86 1.26 11.36
N ILE A 15 -10.83 1.29 12.28
CA ILE A 15 -10.72 2.01 13.57
C ILE A 15 -9.59 1.42 14.44
N LEU A 16 -9.23 0.15 14.26
CA LEU A 16 -8.12 -0.50 14.97
C LEU A 16 -6.77 -0.34 14.25
N PHE A 17 -6.75 -0.52 12.93
CA PHE A 17 -5.52 -0.45 12.14
C PHE A 17 -4.95 0.97 12.06
N PHE A 18 -5.79 2.00 11.95
CA PHE A 18 -5.32 3.37 11.88
C PHE A 18 -4.52 3.80 13.12
N PRO A 19 -5.02 3.69 14.36
CA PRO A 19 -4.22 4.00 15.55
C PRO A 19 -3.03 3.06 15.70
N MET A 20 -3.12 1.80 15.27
CA MET A 20 -1.96 0.89 15.25
C MET A 20 -0.82 1.45 14.38
N PHE A 21 -1.09 1.89 13.14
CA PHE A 21 -0.07 2.50 12.28
C PHE A 21 0.47 3.81 12.85
N ILE A 22 -0.38 4.63 13.47
CA ILE A 22 0.07 5.84 14.19
C ILE A 22 1.03 5.47 15.32
N LEU A 23 0.71 4.46 16.14
CA LEU A 23 1.58 4.01 17.22
C LEU A 23 2.91 3.46 16.69
N ILE A 24 2.90 2.69 15.59
CA ILE A 24 4.13 2.21 14.95
C ILE A 24 4.96 3.40 14.45
N TYR A 25 4.34 4.39 13.81
CA TYR A 25 5.03 5.60 13.36
C TYR A 25 5.67 6.35 14.53
N LEU A 26 4.93 6.58 15.61
CA LEU A 26 5.41 7.29 16.80
C LEU A 26 6.54 6.49 17.49
N ALA A 27 6.42 5.17 17.61
CA ALA A 27 7.48 4.32 18.14
C ALA A 27 8.73 4.36 17.25
N ALA A 28 8.56 4.31 15.93
CA ALA A 28 9.66 4.44 14.99
C ALA A 28 10.36 5.80 15.14
N TYR A 29 9.59 6.88 15.20
CA TYR A 29 10.10 8.25 15.32
C TYR A 29 10.80 8.53 16.67
N PHE A 30 10.15 8.21 17.78
CA PHE A 30 10.61 8.60 19.12
C PHE A 30 11.50 7.57 19.80
N VAL A 31 11.47 6.30 19.37
CA VAL A 31 12.22 5.20 20.01
C VAL A 31 13.27 4.64 19.06
N VAL A 32 12.88 4.14 17.89
CA VAL A 32 13.80 3.42 16.99
C VAL A 32 14.81 4.37 16.32
N PHE A 33 14.33 5.48 15.76
CA PHE A 33 15.15 6.46 15.04
C PHE A 33 15.40 7.73 15.87
N ARG A 34 15.33 7.62 17.20
CA ARG A 34 15.49 8.76 18.13
C ARG A 34 16.83 9.48 17.97
N ASP A 35 17.86 8.76 17.55
CA ASP A 35 19.23 9.25 17.38
C ASP A 35 19.49 9.75 15.94
N TRP A 36 18.52 9.59 15.03
CA TRP A 36 18.61 10.13 13.67
C TRP A 36 18.29 11.62 13.66
N THR A 37 18.83 12.34 12.67
CA THR A 37 18.61 13.79 12.55
C THR A 37 17.13 14.12 12.32
N PRO A 38 16.62 15.26 12.82
CA PRO A 38 15.23 15.67 12.59
C PRO A 38 14.81 15.72 11.11
N LYS A 39 15.78 15.88 10.20
CA LYS A 39 15.56 15.89 8.75
C LYS A 39 15.29 14.50 8.15
N THR A 40 15.90 13.45 8.68
CA THR A 40 15.83 12.07 8.11
C THR A 40 14.94 11.14 8.92
N ARG A 41 14.72 11.48 10.19
CA ARG A 41 13.90 10.70 11.12
C ARG A 41 12.43 10.53 10.68
N PRO A 42 11.71 11.55 10.17
CA PRO A 42 10.36 11.35 9.66
C PRO A 42 10.32 10.31 8.52
N GLU A 43 11.18 10.45 7.51
CA GLU A 43 11.25 9.51 6.38
C GLU A 43 11.59 8.08 6.84
N ALA A 44 12.48 7.93 7.81
CA ALA A 44 12.78 6.64 8.40
C ALA A 44 11.58 6.00 9.12
N ALA A 45 10.79 6.81 9.85
CA ALA A 45 9.57 6.36 10.50
C ALA A 45 8.48 5.97 9.48
N SER A 46 8.34 6.72 8.38
CA SER A 46 7.47 6.36 7.24
C SER A 46 7.91 5.03 6.59
N CYS A 47 9.21 4.84 6.34
CA CYS A 47 9.73 3.56 5.83
C CYS A 47 9.39 2.39 6.77
N MET A 48 9.42 2.60 8.09
CA MET A 48 9.08 1.57 9.07
C MET A 48 7.60 1.17 8.99
N ILE A 49 6.66 2.13 8.99
CA ILE A 49 5.24 1.78 8.82
C ILE A 49 4.98 1.10 7.47
N SER A 50 5.73 1.48 6.43
CA SER A 50 5.66 0.83 5.12
C SER A 50 6.13 -0.63 5.17
N PHE A 51 7.18 -0.98 5.93
CA PHE A 51 7.53 -2.38 6.16
C PHE A 51 6.47 -3.17 6.92
N PHE A 52 5.87 -2.55 7.95
CA PHE A 52 4.79 -3.16 8.74
C PHE A 52 3.48 -3.32 7.96
N HIS A 53 3.28 -2.52 6.92
CA HIS A 53 2.16 -2.68 5.99
C HIS A 53 2.48 -3.66 4.86
N GLY A 54 3.63 -3.48 4.21
CA GLY A 54 3.99 -4.21 3.01
C GLY A 54 4.23 -5.69 3.26
N THR A 55 4.86 -6.04 4.39
CA THR A 55 5.15 -7.45 4.72
C THR A 55 3.87 -8.27 4.91
N PRO A 56 2.89 -7.86 5.75
CA PRO A 56 1.61 -8.56 5.83
C PRO A 56 0.83 -8.50 4.51
N SER A 57 0.80 -7.35 3.83
CA SER A 57 0.02 -7.19 2.59
C SER A 57 0.52 -8.09 1.46
N ALA A 58 1.84 -8.26 1.33
CA ALA A 58 2.45 -9.17 0.35
C ALA A 58 2.11 -10.65 0.59
N VAL A 59 1.66 -11.01 1.79
CA VAL A 59 1.26 -12.39 2.15
C VAL A 59 -0.26 -12.56 2.15
N LEU A 60 -0.97 -11.63 2.80
CA LEU A 60 -2.41 -11.71 2.98
C LEU A 60 -3.18 -11.42 1.70
N ALA A 61 -2.69 -10.51 0.83
CA ALA A 61 -3.36 -10.22 -0.43
C ALA A 61 -3.35 -11.45 -1.37
N PRO A 62 -2.22 -12.15 -1.62
CA PRO A 62 -2.25 -13.37 -2.41
C PRO A 62 -3.14 -14.45 -1.80
N ILE A 63 -3.09 -14.67 -0.48
CA ILE A 63 -3.95 -15.65 0.20
C ILE A 63 -5.43 -15.32 -0.04
N ALA A 64 -5.83 -14.05 0.12
CA ALA A 64 -7.20 -13.61 -0.09
C ALA A 64 -7.66 -13.74 -1.55
N LEU A 65 -6.74 -13.61 -2.52
CA LEU A 65 -7.03 -13.87 -3.92
C LEU A 65 -7.16 -15.38 -4.20
N PHE A 66 -6.18 -16.19 -3.83
CA PHE A 66 -6.18 -17.64 -4.11
C PHE A 66 -7.30 -18.40 -3.40
N ALA A 67 -7.81 -17.89 -2.28
CA ALA A 67 -8.96 -18.46 -1.58
C ALA A 67 -10.30 -18.19 -2.31
N ASP A 68 -10.35 -17.28 -3.28
CA ASP A 68 -11.56 -16.97 -4.02
C ASP A 68 -11.62 -17.73 -5.36
N GLN A 69 -12.70 -18.50 -5.54
CA GLN A 69 -12.93 -19.29 -6.74
C GLN A 69 -13.50 -18.48 -7.91
N ASN A 70 -13.99 -17.26 -7.67
CA ASN A 70 -14.67 -16.41 -8.67
C ASN A 70 -13.91 -15.10 -8.92
N LEU A 71 -12.60 -15.21 -9.22
CA LEU A 71 -11.74 -14.07 -9.50
C LEU A 71 -12.03 -13.44 -10.86
N THR A 72 -12.76 -12.33 -10.86
CA THR A 72 -12.94 -11.47 -12.03
C THR A 72 -12.70 -10.01 -11.65
N PHE A 73 -12.53 -9.13 -12.64
CA PHE A 73 -12.34 -7.70 -12.37
C PHE A 73 -13.58 -7.03 -11.74
N SER A 74 -14.77 -7.60 -11.92
CA SER A 74 -16.01 -7.12 -11.31
C SER A 74 -16.50 -7.97 -10.14
N SER A 75 -15.74 -8.96 -9.66
CA SER A 75 -16.17 -9.85 -8.59
C SER A 75 -16.46 -9.08 -7.29
N PRO A 76 -17.46 -9.47 -6.49
CA PRO A 76 -17.68 -8.92 -5.16
C PRO A 76 -16.45 -9.08 -4.26
N ASN A 77 -16.28 -8.15 -3.31
CA ASN A 77 -15.22 -8.25 -2.34
C ASN A 77 -15.57 -9.28 -1.27
N THR A 78 -14.70 -10.28 -1.07
CA THR A 78 -14.83 -11.19 0.07
C THR A 78 -14.43 -10.48 1.37
N VAL A 79 -14.75 -11.10 2.52
CA VAL A 79 -14.36 -10.59 3.84
C VAL A 79 -12.83 -10.46 3.94
N SER A 80 -12.08 -11.46 3.50
CA SER A 80 -10.61 -11.43 3.53
C SER A 80 -10.03 -10.34 2.64
N LYS A 81 -10.59 -10.13 1.43
CA LYS A 81 -10.14 -9.04 0.55
C LYS A 81 -10.45 -7.67 1.16
N SER A 82 -11.63 -7.53 1.78
CA SER A 82 -12.04 -6.29 2.46
C SER A 82 -11.13 -5.96 3.64
N LEU A 83 -10.70 -6.96 4.41
CA LEU A 83 -9.77 -6.77 5.52
C LEU A 83 -8.40 -6.24 5.05
N VAL A 84 -7.88 -6.76 3.93
CA VAL A 84 -6.62 -6.28 3.34
C VAL A 84 -6.76 -4.84 2.81
N LEU A 85 -7.92 -4.50 2.23
CA LEU A 85 -8.21 -3.12 1.81
C LEU A 85 -8.21 -2.17 3.03
N GLU A 86 -8.87 -2.53 4.13
CA GLU A 86 -8.95 -1.71 5.33
C GLU A 86 -7.59 -1.51 6.01
N PHE A 87 -6.79 -2.58 6.07
CA PHE A 87 -5.42 -2.52 6.54
C PHE A 87 -4.57 -1.58 5.68
N SER A 88 -4.76 -1.60 4.35
CA SER A 88 -4.05 -0.71 3.43
C SER A 88 -4.55 0.73 3.51
N ILE A 89 -5.86 0.96 3.64
CA ILE A 89 -6.43 2.30 3.84
C ILE A 89 -5.83 2.94 5.10
N ALA A 90 -5.75 2.19 6.20
CA ALA A 90 -5.16 2.68 7.44
C ALA A 90 -3.70 3.13 7.24
N TYR A 91 -2.87 2.30 6.59
CA TYR A 91 -1.49 2.65 6.27
C TYR A 91 -1.40 3.92 5.41
N PHE A 92 -2.10 3.95 4.27
CA PHE A 92 -2.04 5.09 3.34
C PHE A 92 -2.55 6.38 3.98
N LEU A 93 -3.52 6.32 4.91
CA LEU A 93 -3.95 7.49 5.68
C LEU A 93 -2.84 7.99 6.60
N THR A 94 -2.19 7.09 7.35
CA THR A 94 -1.07 7.45 8.23
C THR A 94 0.09 8.04 7.44
N ASP A 95 0.45 7.44 6.30
CA ASP A 95 1.58 7.88 5.48
C ASP A 95 1.25 9.21 4.75
N LEU A 96 0.00 9.42 4.33
CA LEU A 96 -0.45 10.71 3.81
C LEU A 96 -0.31 11.83 4.86
N LEU A 97 -0.68 11.57 6.12
CA LEU A 97 -0.47 12.54 7.20
C LEU A 97 1.02 12.85 7.38
N HIS A 98 1.87 11.84 7.31
CA HIS A 98 3.32 12.03 7.32
C HIS A 98 3.78 12.98 6.20
N TYR A 99 3.38 12.74 4.95
CA TYR A 99 3.76 13.60 3.82
C TYR A 99 3.25 15.03 3.99
N ILE A 100 1.99 15.22 4.39
CA ILE A 100 1.41 16.57 4.59
C ILE A 100 2.17 17.34 5.68
N LEU A 101 2.58 16.66 6.77
CA LEU A 101 3.22 17.32 7.91
C LEU A 101 4.72 17.57 7.70
N PHE A 102 5.44 16.62 7.09
CA PHE A 102 6.92 16.66 7.04
C PHE A 102 7.48 16.94 5.64
N TYR A 103 6.72 16.64 4.58
CA TYR A 103 7.15 16.79 3.18
C TYR A 103 6.06 17.43 2.30
N PRO A 104 5.49 18.60 2.68
CA PRO A 104 4.35 19.20 1.97
C PRO A 104 4.67 19.63 0.54
N ALA A 105 5.95 19.78 0.20
CA ALA A 105 6.40 20.07 -1.15
C ALA A 105 6.44 18.84 -2.07
N ASP A 106 6.33 17.62 -1.53
CA ASP A 106 6.31 16.38 -2.30
C ASP A 106 4.91 16.09 -2.85
N LEU A 107 4.47 16.98 -3.75
CA LEU A 107 3.12 16.95 -4.31
C LEU A 107 2.82 15.66 -5.08
N LEU A 108 3.83 15.03 -5.68
CA LEU A 108 3.67 13.79 -6.42
C LEU A 108 3.31 12.64 -5.47
N PHE A 109 4.03 12.48 -4.36
CA PHE A 109 3.72 11.45 -3.37
C PHE A 109 2.40 11.72 -2.66
N ILE A 110 2.09 12.97 -2.33
CA ILE A 110 0.79 13.36 -1.76
C ILE A 110 -0.34 13.00 -2.72
N ALA A 111 -0.25 13.41 -3.99
CA ALA A 111 -1.26 13.09 -5.00
C ALA A 111 -1.40 11.58 -5.20
N HIS A 112 -0.29 10.85 -5.24
CA HIS A 112 -0.29 9.38 -5.32
C HIS A 112 -1.07 8.75 -4.15
N HIS A 113 -0.84 9.20 -2.92
CA HIS A 113 -1.53 8.67 -1.74
C HIS A 113 -3.02 9.02 -1.76
N VAL A 114 -3.38 10.25 -2.15
CA VAL A 114 -4.79 10.67 -2.27
C VAL A 114 -5.54 9.83 -3.31
N VAL A 115 -4.96 9.64 -4.50
CA VAL A 115 -5.56 8.81 -5.55
C VAL A 115 -5.66 7.35 -5.11
N THR A 116 -4.61 6.82 -4.48
CA THR A 116 -4.62 5.44 -3.98
C THR A 116 -5.69 5.26 -2.91
N LEU A 117 -5.80 6.19 -1.96
CA LEU A 117 -6.87 6.18 -0.96
C LEU A 117 -8.25 6.27 -1.58
N TYR A 118 -8.44 7.14 -2.56
CA TYR A 118 -9.71 7.24 -3.28
C TYR A 118 -10.10 5.89 -3.91
N VAL A 119 -9.17 5.20 -4.57
CA VAL A 119 -9.40 3.88 -5.17
C VAL A 119 -9.73 2.84 -4.09
N LEU A 120 -8.94 2.77 -3.01
CA LEU A 120 -9.13 1.80 -1.93
C LEU A 120 -10.47 2.00 -1.21
N VAL A 121 -10.78 3.24 -0.80
CA VAL A 121 -12.02 3.60 -0.11
C VAL A 121 -13.21 3.37 -1.00
N SER A 122 -13.15 3.75 -2.28
CA SER A 122 -14.24 3.51 -3.22
C SER A 122 -14.49 2.01 -3.42
N CYS A 123 -13.42 1.24 -3.66
CA CYS A 123 -13.49 -0.22 -3.80
C CYS A 123 -14.10 -0.88 -2.55
N ARG A 124 -13.71 -0.43 -1.35
CA ARG A 124 -14.16 -1.03 -0.09
C ARG A 124 -15.57 -0.62 0.33
N TYR A 125 -15.89 0.67 0.29
CA TYR A 125 -17.05 1.23 0.97
C TYR A 125 -18.14 1.77 0.03
N LEU A 126 -17.81 2.09 -1.23
CA LEU A 126 -18.78 2.62 -2.18
C LEU A 126 -19.30 1.55 -3.15
N VAL A 127 -18.40 0.78 -3.76
CA VAL A 127 -18.78 -0.22 -4.77
C VAL A 127 -18.77 -1.65 -4.25
N ALA A 128 -17.94 -1.98 -3.25
CA ALA A 128 -17.79 -3.32 -2.68
C ALA A 128 -17.46 -4.44 -3.70
N HIS A 129 -16.92 -4.07 -4.86
CA HIS A 129 -16.50 -4.96 -5.94
C HIS A 129 -15.12 -4.55 -6.47
N GLY A 130 -14.48 -5.43 -7.23
CA GLY A 130 -13.26 -5.13 -7.99
C GLY A 130 -11.96 -5.13 -7.17
N SER A 131 -12.00 -5.61 -5.93
CA SER A 131 -10.79 -5.78 -5.11
C SER A 131 -9.73 -6.68 -5.74
N TYR A 132 -10.08 -7.56 -6.68
CA TYR A 132 -9.09 -8.36 -7.42
C TYR A 132 -8.01 -7.48 -8.06
N ALA A 133 -8.40 -6.47 -8.83
CA ALA A 133 -7.44 -5.59 -9.51
C ALA A 133 -6.59 -4.83 -8.50
N VAL A 134 -7.25 -4.28 -7.48
CA VAL A 134 -6.61 -3.47 -6.44
C VAL A 134 -5.59 -4.28 -5.65
N LEU A 135 -5.95 -5.48 -5.19
CA LEU A 135 -5.06 -6.36 -4.44
C LEU A 135 -3.93 -6.91 -5.30
N PHE A 136 -4.17 -7.19 -6.59
CA PHE A 136 -3.09 -7.59 -7.48
C PHE A 136 -2.06 -6.46 -7.66
N LEU A 137 -2.52 -5.23 -7.88
CA LEU A 137 -1.64 -4.06 -7.96
C LEU A 137 -0.94 -3.79 -6.63
N LEU A 138 -1.61 -4.01 -5.50
CA LEU A 138 -1.01 -3.95 -4.17
C LEU A 138 0.15 -4.95 -4.04
N ILE A 139 -0.04 -6.21 -4.44
CA ILE A 139 1.02 -7.24 -4.42
C ILE A 139 2.23 -6.76 -5.23
N LEU A 140 2.01 -6.27 -6.46
CA LEU A 140 3.08 -5.75 -7.29
C LEU A 140 3.80 -4.55 -6.63
N ALA A 141 3.04 -3.64 -6.01
CA ALA A 141 3.59 -2.52 -5.28
C ALA A 141 4.45 -2.98 -4.10
N GLU A 142 3.99 -3.95 -3.31
CA GLU A 142 4.67 -4.41 -2.11
C GLU A 142 5.94 -5.24 -2.37
N VAL A 143 5.96 -6.02 -3.46
CA VAL A 143 7.18 -6.73 -3.88
C VAL A 143 8.32 -5.73 -4.14
N THR A 144 7.98 -4.53 -4.61
CA THR A 144 8.97 -3.46 -4.82
C THR A 144 9.18 -2.57 -3.59
N SER A 145 8.21 -2.49 -2.67
CA SER A 145 8.24 -1.56 -1.54
C SER A 145 9.33 -1.92 -0.54
N ALA A 146 9.53 -3.21 -0.25
CA ALA A 146 10.60 -3.65 0.65
C ALA A 146 11.98 -3.19 0.15
N CYS A 147 12.24 -3.39 -1.14
CA CYS A 147 13.47 -2.94 -1.79
C CYS A 147 13.59 -1.40 -1.78
N GLN A 148 12.49 -0.69 -2.09
CA GLN A 148 12.43 0.77 -2.08
C GLN A 148 12.73 1.35 -0.69
N ASN A 149 12.09 0.85 0.36
CA ASN A 149 12.27 1.33 1.73
C ASN A 149 13.69 1.05 2.23
N THR A 150 14.25 -0.14 1.96
CA THR A 150 15.66 -0.42 2.30
C THR A 150 16.61 0.52 1.55
N TRP A 151 16.35 0.76 0.27
CA TRP A 151 17.11 1.71 -0.53
C TRP A 151 17.06 3.14 0.03
N THR A 152 15.87 3.61 0.43
CA THR A 152 15.66 4.93 1.04
C THR A 152 16.41 5.07 2.36
N LEU A 153 16.28 4.07 3.26
CA LEU A 153 16.99 4.08 4.54
C LEU A 153 18.52 4.06 4.36
N ALA A 154 19.01 3.21 3.45
CA ALA A 154 20.43 3.15 3.13
C ALA A 154 20.93 4.47 2.54
N ARG A 155 20.13 5.10 1.66
CA ARG A 155 20.43 6.42 1.08
C ARG A 155 20.54 7.50 2.15
N ALA A 156 19.63 7.51 3.12
CA ALA A 156 19.58 8.52 4.18
C ALA A 156 20.83 8.51 5.09
N ARG A 157 21.52 7.35 5.18
CA ARG A 157 22.68 7.13 6.06
C ARG A 157 23.99 6.85 5.31
N ARG A 158 24.01 6.99 3.98
CA ARG A 158 25.17 6.58 3.16
C ARG A 158 26.41 7.42 3.41
N GLU A 159 26.24 8.69 3.79
CA GLU A 159 27.37 9.62 3.99
C GLU A 159 28.06 9.40 5.34
N ASP A 160 27.38 8.80 6.30
CA ASP A 160 27.86 8.70 7.68
C ASP A 160 27.91 7.26 8.24
N VAL A 161 27.37 6.27 7.52
CA VAL A 161 27.49 4.85 7.86
C VAL A 161 28.08 4.06 6.68
N PRO A 162 29.32 3.55 6.77
CA PRO A 162 29.98 2.84 5.67
C PRO A 162 29.21 1.62 5.17
N PHE A 163 28.53 0.91 6.07
CA PHE A 163 27.64 -0.20 5.69
C PHE A 163 26.45 0.28 4.86
N ALA A 164 25.83 1.40 5.22
CA ALA A 164 24.71 1.96 4.47
C ALA A 164 25.13 2.39 3.06
N ALA A 165 26.34 2.93 2.89
CA ALA A 165 26.88 3.24 1.57
C ALA A 165 27.01 1.99 0.67
N LYS A 166 27.57 0.90 1.22
CA LYS A 166 27.71 -0.39 0.52
C LYS A 166 26.34 -0.99 0.19
N LEU A 167 25.42 -0.97 1.15
CA LEU A 167 24.06 -1.49 0.98
C LEU A 167 23.30 -0.69 -0.09
N TYR A 168 23.41 0.65 -0.07
CA TYR A 168 22.84 1.53 -1.07
C TYR A 168 23.37 1.21 -2.47
N ALA A 169 24.69 1.10 -2.63
CA ALA A 169 25.31 0.75 -3.92
C ALA A 169 24.88 -0.64 -4.41
N PHE A 170 24.77 -1.62 -3.51
CA PHE A 170 24.36 -2.99 -3.84
C PHE A 170 22.88 -3.09 -4.24
N ILE A 171 21.98 -2.40 -3.52
CA ILE A 171 20.53 -2.46 -3.75
C ILE A 171 20.10 -1.59 -4.93
N THR A 172 20.85 -0.55 -5.28
CA THR A 172 20.43 0.40 -6.32
C THR A 172 20.15 -0.26 -7.69
N PRO A 173 21.05 -1.09 -8.26
CA PRO A 173 20.77 -1.76 -9.53
C PRO A 173 19.55 -2.70 -9.51
N PRO A 174 19.41 -3.65 -8.55
CA PRO A 174 18.23 -4.52 -8.52
C PRO A 174 16.94 -3.73 -8.21
N PHE A 175 17.01 -2.67 -7.41
CA PHE A 175 15.87 -1.79 -7.17
C PHE A 175 15.35 -1.20 -8.49
N TYR A 176 16.22 -0.54 -9.27
CA TYR A 176 15.78 0.05 -10.54
C TYR A 176 15.27 -0.99 -11.53
N ALA A 177 15.95 -2.13 -11.66
CA ALA A 177 15.50 -3.21 -12.54
C ALA A 177 14.11 -3.73 -12.15
N LEU A 178 13.93 -4.07 -10.86
CA LEU A 178 12.66 -4.59 -10.35
C LEU A 178 11.55 -3.53 -10.46
N TYR A 179 11.84 -2.29 -10.10
CA TYR A 179 10.90 -1.17 -10.18
C TYR A 179 10.42 -0.96 -11.63
N THR A 180 11.35 -0.90 -12.59
CA THR A 180 11.02 -0.71 -14.00
C THR A 180 10.18 -1.86 -14.54
N ILE A 181 10.53 -3.11 -14.25
CA ILE A 181 9.77 -4.27 -14.73
C ILE A 181 8.37 -4.28 -14.11
N VAL A 182 8.28 -4.22 -12.79
CA VAL A 182 7.02 -4.43 -12.08
C VAL A 182 6.09 -3.24 -12.24
N ARG A 183 6.58 -2.02 -11.96
CA ARG A 183 5.76 -0.81 -11.99
C ARG A 183 5.70 -0.15 -13.36
N GLY A 184 6.75 -0.27 -14.17
CA GLY A 184 6.82 0.31 -15.51
C GLY A 184 6.23 -0.57 -16.61
N VAL A 185 6.11 -1.89 -16.41
CA VAL A 185 5.61 -2.81 -17.45
C VAL A 185 4.45 -3.67 -16.94
N VAL A 186 4.65 -4.48 -15.90
CA VAL A 186 3.65 -5.48 -15.47
C VAL A 186 2.36 -4.81 -14.99
N ALA A 187 2.47 -3.81 -14.11
CA ALA A 187 1.30 -3.08 -13.60
C ALA A 187 0.53 -2.35 -14.73
N PRO A 188 1.16 -1.59 -15.63
CA PRO A 188 0.48 -0.98 -16.78
C PRO A 188 -0.23 -1.99 -17.70
N VAL A 189 0.42 -3.12 -18.01
CA VAL A 189 -0.21 -4.18 -18.82
C VAL A 189 -1.44 -4.74 -18.12
N PHE A 190 -1.38 -4.93 -16.80
CA PHE A 190 -2.53 -5.39 -16.02
C PHE A 190 -3.67 -4.36 -16.00
N VAL A 191 -3.36 -3.07 -15.83
CA VAL A 191 -4.35 -1.99 -15.90
C VAL A 191 -4.99 -1.92 -17.29
N PHE A 192 -4.22 -2.11 -18.37
CA PHE A 192 -4.76 -2.19 -19.72
C PHE A 192 -5.77 -3.34 -19.86
N LYS A 193 -5.46 -4.53 -19.35
CA LYS A 193 -6.39 -5.68 -19.35
C LYS A 193 -7.66 -5.39 -18.57
N MET A 194 -7.54 -4.74 -17.41
CA MET A 194 -8.69 -4.30 -16.62
C MET A 194 -9.55 -3.30 -17.40
N GLY A 195 -8.94 -2.31 -18.05
CA GLY A 195 -9.65 -1.33 -18.88
C GLY A 195 -10.40 -2.01 -20.05
N ALA A 196 -9.72 -2.91 -20.77
CA ALA A 196 -10.33 -3.68 -21.86
C ALA A 196 -11.54 -4.51 -21.38
N PHE A 197 -11.44 -5.12 -20.19
CA PHE A 197 -12.56 -5.85 -19.58
C PHE A 197 -13.79 -4.95 -19.38
N TYR A 198 -13.63 -3.77 -18.77
CA TYR A 198 -14.76 -2.87 -18.52
C TYR A 198 -15.33 -2.27 -19.82
N VAL A 199 -14.49 -1.89 -20.78
CA VAL A 199 -14.92 -1.34 -22.07
C VAL A 199 -15.68 -2.38 -22.90
N SER A 200 -15.31 -3.66 -22.79
CA SER A 200 -15.95 -4.75 -23.55
C SER A 200 -17.37 -5.11 -23.11
N GLY A 201 -17.88 -4.54 -22.02
CA GLY A 201 -19.22 -4.87 -21.50
C GLY A 201 -19.28 -6.14 -20.66
N GLN A 202 -18.20 -6.92 -20.56
CA GLN A 202 -18.12 -8.14 -19.74
C GLN A 202 -18.51 -7.93 -18.27
N ALA A 203 -18.35 -6.71 -17.74
CA ALA A 203 -18.79 -6.35 -16.40
C ALA A 203 -20.33 -6.29 -16.23
N ALA A 204 -21.08 -6.04 -17.31
CA ALA A 204 -22.54 -5.95 -17.34
C ALA A 204 -23.20 -7.31 -17.63
N ASP A 205 -22.55 -8.14 -18.44
CA ASP A 205 -23.04 -9.46 -18.86
C ASP A 205 -22.92 -10.54 -17.77
N GLY A 206 -22.13 -10.29 -16.72
CA GLY A 206 -22.00 -11.15 -15.53
C GLY A 206 -23.18 -11.10 -14.56
N LYS A 207 -24.30 -10.44 -14.92
CA LYS A 207 -25.57 -10.54 -14.20
C LYS A 207 -26.37 -11.74 -14.73
N ASN A 208 -26.01 -12.95 -14.30
CA ASN A 208 -26.88 -14.12 -14.30
C ASN A 208 -26.81 -14.79 -12.93
#